data_AF-A0A3C1YD02-F1
#
_entry.id   AF-A0A3C1YD02-F1
#
_cell.length_a   1.000
_cell.length_b   1.000
_cell.length_c   1.000
_cell.angle_alpha   90.00
_cell.angle_beta   90.00
_cell.angle_gamma   90.00
#
_symmetry.space_group_name_H-M   'P 1'
#
loop_
_entity.id
_entity.type
_entity.pdbx_description
1 polymer ?
#
loop_
_entity_poly.entity_id
_entity_poly.type
_entity_poly.pdbx_seq_one_letter_code
_entity_poly.pdbx_strand_id
1 'polypeptide(L)'
;AMVMGVIAILMSVFFRMQLAWPAEGYPILETFLGKWAPDGVMDPNIYLALVTIHGTIMVFFVLTGGLSGTFFNLLIPLQIGARDMASGFLNMLSYWFFFVSSVVMVISLFVTSGPAAAGWTIYPPLSALPQAMPGS
;
A
#
# COMPACT_ATOMS: atom_id res chain seq x y z
N ALA A 1 5.57 0.38 9.82
CA ALA A 1 5.82 1.40 8.77
C ALA A 1 6.92 0.99 7.80
N MET A 2 8.17 0.75 8.23
CA MET A 2 9.28 0.41 7.30
C MET A 2 8.99 -0.78 6.39
N VAL A 3 8.45 -1.88 6.93
CA VAL A 3 8.05 -3.05 6.14
C VAL A 3 7.03 -2.68 5.06
N MET A 4 5.98 -1.94 5.43
CA MET A 4 4.98 -1.43 4.48
C MET A 4 5.63 -0.52 3.42
N GLY A 5 6.57 0.33 3.82
CA GLY A 5 7.33 1.16 2.89
C GLY A 5 8.14 0.36 1.88
N VAL A 6 8.80 -0.72 2.29
CA VAL A 6 9.51 -1.63 1.38
C VAL A 6 8.53 -2.26 0.39
N ILE A 7 7.38 -2.74 0.85
CA ILE A 7 6.32 -3.30 -0.02
C ILE A 7 5.88 -2.26 -1.06
N ALA A 8 5.58 -1.02 -0.63
CA ALA A 8 5.16 0.04 -1.53
C ALA A 8 6.26 0.43 -2.53
N ILE A 9 7.51 0.50 -2.12
CA ILE A 9 8.64 0.81 -3.01
C ILE A 9 8.81 -0.31 -4.04
N LEU A 10 8.70 -1.58 -3.65
CA LEU A 10 8.75 -2.71 -4.59
C LEU A 10 7.64 -2.62 -5.65
N MET A 11 6.40 -2.31 -5.25
CA MET A 11 5.31 -2.04 -6.20
C MET A 11 5.65 -0.90 -7.15
N SER A 12 6.30 0.17 -6.65
CA SER A 12 6.73 1.29 -7.47
C SER A 12 7.81 0.93 -8.48
N VAL A 13 8.75 0.08 -8.10
CA VAL A 13 9.74 -0.44 -9.04
C VAL A 13 9.05 -1.18 -10.19
N PHE A 14 8.08 -2.06 -9.91
CA PHE A 14 7.38 -2.82 -10.94
C PHE A 14 6.63 -1.94 -11.95
N PHE A 15 5.82 -0.99 -11.50
CA PHE A 15 5.10 -0.12 -12.45
C PHE A 15 6.03 0.86 -13.17
N ARG A 16 7.18 1.23 -12.58
CA ARG A 16 8.20 2.05 -13.27
C ARG A 16 8.91 1.27 -14.37
N MET A 17 9.17 -0.02 -14.16
CA MET A 17 9.71 -0.88 -15.20
C MET A 17 8.75 -0.94 -16.40
N GLN A 18 7.46 -1.19 -16.15
CA GLN A 18 6.43 -1.17 -17.19
C GLN A 18 6.36 0.17 -17.94
N LEU A 19 6.50 1.30 -17.24
CA LEU A 19 6.49 2.63 -17.88
C LEU A 19 7.75 2.92 -18.69
N ALA A 20 8.90 2.38 -18.29
CA ALA A 20 10.17 2.66 -18.93
C ALA A 20 10.23 2.10 -20.35
N TRP A 21 9.77 0.86 -20.55
CA TRP A 21 9.61 0.25 -21.88
C TRP A 21 8.31 -0.57 -21.98
N PRO A 22 7.18 0.05 -22.39
CA PRO A 22 5.87 -0.62 -22.34
C PRO A 22 5.70 -1.81 -23.29
N ALA A 23 6.47 -1.84 -24.39
CA ALA A 23 6.40 -2.88 -25.41
C ALA A 23 7.42 -4.01 -25.22
N GLU A 24 8.29 -3.90 -24.22
CA GLU A 24 9.34 -4.87 -23.94
C GLU A 24 9.03 -5.60 -22.63
N GLY A 25 9.03 -6.92 -22.69
CA GLY A 25 8.73 -7.76 -21.53
C GLY A 25 9.90 -7.83 -20.56
N TYR A 26 9.62 -7.69 -19.27
CA TYR A 26 10.61 -7.92 -18.22
C TYR A 26 10.40 -9.29 -17.58
N PRO A 27 11.40 -10.20 -17.62
CA PRO A 27 11.28 -11.54 -17.01
C PRO A 27 10.97 -11.50 -15.50
N ILE A 28 11.40 -10.43 -14.81
CA ILE A 28 11.10 -10.26 -13.38
C ILE A 28 9.60 -10.00 -13.14
N LEU A 29 8.92 -9.29 -14.04
CA LEU A 29 7.48 -9.05 -13.90
C LEU A 29 6.70 -10.36 -14.05
N GLU A 30 7.07 -11.19 -15.01
CA GLU A 30 6.47 -12.52 -15.17
C GLU A 30 6.73 -13.40 -13.94
N THR A 31 7.94 -13.39 -13.38
CA THR A 31 8.28 -14.19 -12.20
C THR A 31 7.44 -13.83 -10.96
N PHE A 32 7.21 -12.54 -10.73
CA PHE A 32 6.51 -12.06 -9.52
C PHE A 32 5.00 -11.91 -9.71
N LEU A 33 4.54 -11.59 -10.92
CA LEU A 33 3.13 -11.31 -11.22
C LEU A 33 2.45 -12.45 -11.98
N GLY A 34 3.22 -13.37 -12.57
CA GLY A 34 2.73 -14.57 -13.26
C GLY A 34 1.67 -14.24 -14.30
N LYS A 35 0.45 -14.74 -14.07
CA LYS A 35 -0.72 -14.51 -14.95
C LYS A 35 -1.06 -13.04 -15.20
N TRP A 36 -0.59 -12.13 -14.34
CA TRP A 36 -0.85 -10.69 -14.45
C TRP A 36 0.20 -9.94 -15.29
N ALA A 37 1.28 -10.62 -15.69
CA ALA A 37 2.27 -10.07 -16.60
C ALA A 37 2.75 -11.14 -17.60
N PRO A 38 1.87 -11.61 -18.51
CA PRO A 38 2.25 -12.59 -19.53
C PRO A 38 3.40 -12.05 -20.40
N ASP A 39 4.38 -12.91 -20.71
CA ASP A 39 5.59 -12.55 -21.46
C ASP A 39 6.39 -11.37 -20.84
N GLY A 40 6.18 -11.10 -19.54
CA GLY A 40 6.82 -10.00 -18.84
C GLY A 40 6.20 -8.62 -19.10
N VAL A 41 5.04 -8.54 -19.78
CA VAL A 41 4.30 -7.30 -20.01
C VAL A 41 3.09 -7.23 -19.09
N MET A 42 2.99 -6.18 -18.30
CA MET A 42 1.97 -6.03 -17.26
C MET A 42 0.57 -5.75 -17.83
N ASP A 43 -0.45 -6.46 -17.34
CA ASP A 43 -1.85 -6.16 -17.64
C ASP A 43 -2.27 -4.78 -17.10
N PRO A 44 -3.05 -3.98 -17.83
CA PRO A 44 -3.48 -2.66 -17.36
C PRO A 44 -4.23 -2.68 -16.01
N ASN A 45 -5.00 -3.73 -15.71
CA ASN A 45 -5.73 -3.81 -14.44
C ASN A 45 -4.78 -4.04 -13.27
N ILE A 46 -3.76 -4.90 -13.42
CA ILE A 46 -2.78 -5.09 -12.35
C ILE A 46 -1.89 -3.86 -12.17
N TYR A 47 -1.59 -3.13 -13.26
CA TYR A 47 -0.91 -1.85 -13.17
C TYR A 47 -1.69 -0.87 -12.28
N LEU A 48 -2.99 -0.71 -12.53
CA LEU A 48 -3.86 0.15 -11.74
C LEU A 48 -3.95 -0.32 -10.28
N ALA A 49 -4.01 -1.63 -10.05
CA ALA A 49 -4.00 -2.19 -8.71
C ALA A 49 -2.69 -1.88 -7.95
N LEU A 50 -1.53 -2.09 -8.58
CA LEU A 50 -0.23 -1.78 -7.98
C LEU A 50 -0.13 -0.30 -7.62
N VAL A 51 -0.56 0.61 -8.50
CA VAL A 51 -0.58 2.06 -8.23
C VAL A 51 -1.54 2.39 -7.07
N THR A 52 -2.71 1.76 -7.05
CA THR A 52 -3.72 1.95 -6.00
C THR A 52 -3.17 1.54 -4.65
N ILE A 53 -2.66 0.32 -4.52
CA ILE A 53 -2.15 -0.19 -3.24
C ILE A 53 -0.86 0.55 -2.83
N HIS A 54 0.04 0.84 -3.77
CA HIS A 54 1.20 1.69 -3.51
C HIS A 54 0.79 3.02 -2.87
N GLY A 55 -0.15 3.74 -3.50
CA GLY A 55 -0.64 5.03 -3.00
C GLY A 55 -1.25 4.91 -1.61
N THR A 56 -2.12 3.93 -1.39
CA THR A 56 -2.77 3.71 -0.09
C THR A 56 -1.75 3.37 1.00
N ILE A 57 -0.74 2.53 0.71
CA ILE A 57 0.34 2.23 1.66
C ILE A 57 1.17 3.48 1.96
N MET A 58 1.57 4.23 0.94
CA MET A 58 2.40 5.42 1.12
C MET A 58 1.70 6.47 1.97
N VAL A 59 0.44 6.80 1.67
CA VAL A 59 -0.30 7.84 2.39
C VAL A 59 -0.61 7.40 3.83
N PHE A 60 -1.27 6.26 4.02
CA PHE A 60 -1.80 5.90 5.34
C PHE A 60 -0.80 5.17 6.23
N PHE A 61 0.02 4.28 5.67
CA PHE A 61 0.86 3.39 6.47
C PHE A 61 2.29 3.89 6.67
N VAL A 62 2.81 4.66 5.71
CA VAL A 62 4.15 5.24 5.79
C VAL A 62 4.07 6.69 6.27
N LEU A 63 3.34 7.55 5.55
CA LEU A 63 3.36 8.99 5.81
C LEU A 63 2.56 9.36 7.06
N THR A 64 1.34 8.84 7.23
CA THR A 64 0.58 9.04 8.48
C THR A 64 1.04 8.10 9.59
N GLY A 65 0.88 6.79 9.42
CA GLY A 65 1.17 5.82 10.49
C GLY A 65 2.65 5.73 10.86
N GLY A 66 3.55 5.81 9.89
CA GLY A 66 4.99 5.72 10.14
C GLY A 66 5.59 6.97 10.74
N LEU A 67 5.43 8.12 10.08
CA LEU A 67 6.04 9.35 10.57
C LEU A 67 5.38 9.79 11.87
N SER A 68 4.05 9.96 11.89
CA SER A 68 3.36 10.43 13.11
C SER A 68 3.39 9.37 14.21
N GLY A 69 3.12 8.10 13.89
CA GLY A 69 3.07 7.04 14.90
C GLY A 69 4.43 6.74 15.56
N THR A 70 5.55 6.93 14.85
CA THR A 70 6.90 6.65 15.40
C THR A 70 7.55 7.90 15.96
N PHE A 71 7.74 8.93 15.13
CA PHE A 71 8.53 10.09 15.53
C PHE A 71 7.77 10.97 16.51
N PHE A 72 6.45 11.16 16.37
CA PHE A 72 5.74 12.03 17.32
C PHE A 72 5.61 11.37 18.68
N ASN A 73 5.35 10.07 18.74
CA ASN A 73 5.32 9.33 20.01
C ASN A 73 6.66 9.34 20.76
N LEU A 74 7.77 9.33 20.03
CA LEU A 74 9.10 9.38 20.64
C LEU A 74 9.51 10.83 20.97
N LEU A 75 9.41 11.73 20.01
CA LEU A 75 10.03 13.06 20.09
C LEU A 75 9.18 14.07 20.83
N ILE A 76 7.85 14.04 20.71
CA ILE A 76 7.02 15.10 21.31
C ILE A 76 7.16 15.12 22.84
N PRO A 77 7.05 14.00 23.58
CA PRO A 77 7.26 14.03 25.04
C PRO A 77 8.65 14.56 25.41
N LEU A 78 9.68 14.12 24.70
CA LEU A 78 11.06 14.56 24.92
C LEU A 78 11.25 16.05 24.66
N GLN A 79 10.66 16.59 23.58
CA GLN A 79 10.76 18.00 23.20
C GLN A 79 10.05 18.92 24.19
N ILE A 80 8.96 18.47 24.81
CA ILE A 80 8.21 19.26 25.78
C ILE A 80 8.59 18.96 27.24
N GLY A 81 9.57 18.07 27.48
CA GLY A 81 9.99 17.66 28.82
C GLY A 81 8.95 16.83 29.59
N ALA A 82 7.98 16.25 28.89
CA ALA A 82 7.01 15.35 29.49
C ALA A 82 7.59 13.94 29.64
N ARG A 83 7.18 13.26 30.71
CA ARG A 83 7.61 11.88 30.97
C ARG A 83 6.93 10.86 30.04
N ASP A 84 5.71 11.13 29.59
CA ASP A 84 4.92 10.24 28.73
C ASP A 84 3.82 11.04 27.99
N MET A 85 3.14 10.37 27.06
CA MET A 85 1.92 10.85 26.40
C MET A 85 0.76 10.95 27.40
N ALA A 86 -0.20 11.83 27.14
CA ALA A 86 -1.35 12.06 28.03
C ALA A 86 -2.19 10.79 28.32
N SER A 87 -2.21 9.83 27.38
CA SER A 87 -2.84 8.53 27.59
C SER A 87 -1.97 7.40 27.01
N GLY A 88 -1.23 6.71 27.87
CA GLY A 88 -0.42 5.56 27.48
C GLY A 88 -1.25 4.39 26.93
N PHE A 89 -2.46 4.16 27.47
CA PHE A 89 -3.34 3.07 27.00
C PHE A 89 -3.83 3.30 25.57
N LEU A 90 -4.33 4.50 25.26
CA LEU A 90 -4.75 4.84 23.89
C LEU A 90 -3.57 4.82 22.93
N ASN A 91 -2.39 5.24 23.39
CA ASN A 91 -1.18 5.18 22.58
C ASN A 91 -0.82 3.73 22.21
N MET A 92 -0.83 2.80 23.18
CA MET A 92 -0.61 1.37 22.94
C MET A 92 -1.67 0.78 21.99
N LEU A 93 -2.95 1.11 22.17
CA LEU A 93 -4.01 0.66 21.26
C LEU A 93 -3.79 1.15 19.83
N SER A 94 -3.32 2.39 19.65
CA SER A 94 -3.03 2.94 18.33
C SER A 94 -2.03 2.08 17.54
N TYR A 95 -1.01 1.55 18.22
CA TYR A 95 -0.05 0.62 17.62
C TYR A 95 -0.72 -0.67 17.17
N TRP A 96 -1.58 -1.26 18.01
CA TRP A 96 -2.26 -2.50 17.68
C TRP A 96 -3.25 -2.35 16.52
N PHE A 97 -3.99 -1.24 16.47
CA PHE A 97 -4.85 -0.95 15.32
C PHE A 97 -4.04 -0.75 14.03
N PHE A 98 -2.90 -0.07 14.12
CA PHE A 98 -1.97 0.06 12.99
C PHE A 98 -1.43 -1.30 12.52
N PHE A 99 -1.08 -2.19 13.46
CA PHE A 99 -0.60 -3.53 13.14
C PHE A 99 -1.69 -4.36 12.44
N VAL A 100 -2.88 -4.42 13.03
CA VAL A 100 -4.02 -5.16 12.46
C VAL A 100 -4.40 -4.63 11.08
N SER A 101 -4.47 -3.30 10.90
CA SER A 101 -4.77 -2.71 9.59
C SER A 101 -3.70 -3.02 8.55
N SER A 102 -2.42 -3.11 8.96
CA SER A 102 -1.32 -3.48 8.07
C SER A 102 -1.45 -4.93 7.61
N VAL A 103 -1.82 -5.84 8.51
CA VAL A 103 -2.08 -7.25 8.18
C VAL A 103 -3.26 -7.37 7.22
N VAL A 104 -4.38 -6.68 7.51
CA VAL A 104 -5.55 -6.64 6.61
C VAL A 104 -5.17 -6.12 5.23
N MET A 105 -4.35 -5.07 5.16
CA MET A 105 -3.88 -4.51 3.89
C MET A 105 -3.01 -5.47 3.08
N VAL A 106 -2.17 -6.28 3.72
CA VAL A 106 -1.37 -7.29 3.00
C VAL A 106 -2.24 -8.46 2.55
N ILE A 107 -3.18 -8.91 3.38
CA ILE A 107 -4.12 -9.98 3.03
C ILE A 107 -5.03 -9.57 1.86
N SER A 108 -5.42 -8.29 1.78
CA SER A 108 -6.30 -7.78 0.72
C SER A 108 -5.73 -7.94 -0.69
N LEU A 109 -4.41 -8.08 -0.84
CA LEU A 109 -3.75 -8.36 -2.12
C LEU A 109 -4.08 -9.73 -2.70
N PHE A 110 -4.51 -10.66 -1.85
CA PHE A 110 -4.68 -12.08 -2.19
C PHE A 110 -6.15 -12.53 -2.17
N VAL A 111 -7.10 -11.60 -2.10
CA VAL A 111 -8.53 -11.92 -2.19
C VAL A 111 -8.89 -12.39 -3.59
N THR A 112 -9.95 -13.18 -3.71
CA THR A 112 -10.33 -13.84 -4.97
C THR A 112 -10.76 -12.88 -6.08
N SER A 113 -11.30 -11.70 -5.73
CA SER A 113 -11.61 -10.62 -6.68
C SER A 113 -10.36 -9.90 -7.19
N GLY A 114 -9.20 -10.16 -6.59
CA GLY A 114 -7.97 -9.42 -6.85
C GLY A 114 -7.84 -8.15 -6.00
N PRO A 115 -6.67 -7.49 -6.08
CA PRO A 115 -6.39 -6.26 -5.34
C PRO A 115 -7.26 -5.09 -5.82
N ALA A 116 -7.53 -4.15 -4.90
CA ALA A 116 -8.24 -2.92 -5.22
C ALA A 116 -7.51 -2.12 -6.30
N ALA A 117 -8.26 -1.60 -7.29
CA ALA A 117 -7.69 -0.93 -8.47
C ALA A 117 -8.26 0.47 -8.77
N ALA A 118 -9.04 1.06 -7.86
CA ALA A 118 -9.78 2.33 -8.07
C ALA A 118 -9.03 3.61 -7.70
N GLY A 119 -7.70 3.54 -7.59
CA GLY A 119 -6.88 4.61 -7.04
C GLY A 119 -7.02 4.70 -5.52
N TRP A 120 -6.01 5.27 -4.86
CA TRP A 120 -5.97 5.34 -3.38
C TRP A 120 -7.09 6.19 -2.75
N THR A 121 -7.76 7.02 -3.55
CA THR A 121 -8.90 7.86 -3.16
C THR A 121 -10.26 7.17 -3.32
N ILE A 122 -10.32 5.99 -3.97
CA ILE A 122 -11.49 5.10 -3.98
C ILE A 122 -12.76 5.78 -4.55
N TYR A 123 -12.63 6.51 -5.67
CA TYR A 123 -13.77 7.22 -6.26
C TYR A 123 -14.79 6.27 -6.92
N PRO A 124 -16.10 6.43 -6.65
CA PRO A 124 -17.15 5.74 -7.39
C PRO A 124 -17.32 6.34 -8.81
N PRO A 125 -17.90 5.59 -9.77
CA PRO A 125 -18.39 4.21 -9.63
C PRO A 125 -17.27 3.14 -9.67
N LEU A 126 -16.03 3.57 -9.92
CA LEU A 126 -14.89 2.71 -10.15
C LEU A 126 -14.53 1.83 -8.94
N SER A 127 -14.82 2.28 -7.73
CA SER A 127 -14.64 1.53 -6.48
C SER A 127 -15.86 0.73 -6.01
N ALA A 128 -16.96 0.71 -6.78
CA ALA A 128 -18.23 0.17 -6.31
C ALA A 128 -18.91 -0.80 -7.30
N LEU A 129 -18.59 -0.70 -8.59
CA LEU A 129 -19.22 -1.51 -9.63
C LEU A 129 -18.19 -2.48 -10.25
N PRO A 130 -18.35 -3.80 -10.08
CA PRO A 130 -17.47 -4.80 -10.69
C PRO A 130 -17.42 -4.74 -12.23
N GLN A 131 -18.45 -4.16 -12.86
CA GLN A 131 -18.50 -3.93 -14.30
C GLN A 131 -17.57 -2.79 -14.73
N ALA A 132 -17.22 -1.88 -13.83
CA ALA A 132 -16.31 -0.78 -14.08
C ALA A 132 -14.85 -1.25 -13.97
N MET A 133 -14.52 -2.07 -12.95
CA MET A 133 -13.26 -2.80 -12.87
C MET A 133 -13.37 -4.11 -12.09
N PRO A 134 -12.52 -5.12 -12.41
CA PRO A 134 -12.51 -6.39 -11.69
C PRO A 134 -12.18 -6.31 -10.19
N GLY A 135 -11.46 -5.25 -9.76
CA GLY A 135 -11.05 -5.01 -8.36
C GLY A 135 -11.88 -3.94 -7.65
N SER A 136 -13.11 -3.71 -8.10
CA SER A 136 -14.11 -2.83 -7.47
C SER A 136 -14.87 -3.52 -6.35
#